data_AF-A0A967HGJ3-F1
#
_entry.id   AF-A0A967HGJ3-F1
#
_cell.length_a   1.000
_cell.length_b   1.000
_cell.length_c   1.000
_cell.angle_alpha   90.00
_cell.angle_beta   90.00
_cell.angle_gamma   90.00
#
_symmetry.space_group_name_H-M   'P 1'
#
loop_
_entity.id
_entity.type
_entity.pdbx_description
1 polymer ?
#
loop_
_entity_poly.entity_id
_entity_poly.type
_entity_poly.pdbx_seq_one_letter_code
_entity_poly.pdbx_strand_id
1 'polypeptide(L)'
;REWSDPELFWIVANGLKMAGMPAFQPGLGDRQVWATVAFMRALPQVSPAEYLEAANAAPATVAARMEERLRASTPSADLDPDIRKGRRLVEAYGCGSCHEIPGIANSKGQVGPPLHKFGLRHYIAGAVLNNPPNLTKWLVAPESVEPGTAMPSVGATPEDAAHMAAYLLSLGADESLVGPKGIFPAAWLPKH
;
A
#
# COMPACT_ATOMS: atom_id res chain seq x y z
N ARG A 1 -14.57 19.41 -17.36
CA ARG A 1 -13.42 19.24 -18.28
C ARG A 1 -13.27 17.75 -18.51
N GLU A 2 -13.23 17.30 -19.76
CA GLU A 2 -13.01 15.89 -20.10
C GLU A 2 -11.53 15.72 -20.48
N TRP A 3 -10.89 14.66 -19.99
CA TRP A 3 -9.50 14.35 -20.31
C TRP A 3 -9.44 13.66 -21.67
N SER A 4 -8.44 13.99 -22.49
CA SER A 4 -8.15 13.29 -23.75
C SER A 4 -7.51 11.94 -23.50
N ASP A 5 -7.54 11.05 -24.49
CA ASP A 5 -6.96 9.70 -24.38
C ASP A 5 -5.44 9.71 -24.09
N PRO A 6 -4.62 10.59 -24.71
CA PRO A 6 -3.21 10.74 -24.33
C PRO A 6 -3.01 11.27 -22.90
N GLU A 7 -3.89 12.15 -22.42
CA GLU A 7 -3.80 12.62 -21.03
C GLU A 7 -4.18 11.49 -20.05
N LEU A 8 -5.22 10.70 -20.35
CA LEU A 8 -5.57 9.51 -19.57
C LEU A 8 -4.43 8.47 -19.59
N PHE A 9 -3.80 8.25 -20.74
CA PHE A 9 -2.61 7.41 -20.82
C PHE A 9 -1.51 7.93 -19.89
N TRP A 10 -1.22 9.23 -19.95
CA TRP A 10 -0.17 9.82 -19.11
C TRP A 10 -0.49 9.64 -17.62
N ILE A 11 -1.74 9.88 -17.22
CA ILE A 11 -2.22 9.71 -15.84
C ILE A 11 -2.08 8.25 -15.39
N VAL A 12 -2.55 7.28 -16.17
CA VAL A 12 -2.45 5.86 -15.81
C VAL A 12 -1.00 5.40 -15.82
N ALA A 13 -0.20 5.86 -16.77
CA ALA A 13 1.19 5.47 -16.88
C ALA A 13 2.02 5.93 -15.68
N ASN A 14 1.83 7.18 -15.26
CA ASN A 14 2.68 7.85 -14.27
C ASN A 14 2.05 7.92 -12.86
N GLY A 15 0.76 7.64 -12.74
CA GLY A 15 0.02 7.81 -11.50
C GLY A 15 -0.20 9.28 -11.14
N LEU A 16 -0.74 9.49 -9.94
CA LEU A 16 -0.94 10.80 -9.34
C LEU A 16 -0.45 10.75 -7.89
N LYS A 17 0.67 11.42 -7.64
CA LYS A 17 1.24 11.56 -6.28
C LYS A 17 0.19 12.16 -5.34
N MET A 18 0.19 11.70 -4.09
CA MET A 18 -0.76 12.11 -3.03
C MET A 18 -2.24 11.72 -3.23
N ALA A 19 -2.66 11.31 -4.44
CA ALA A 19 -3.99 10.75 -4.68
C ALA A 19 -4.07 9.23 -4.38
N GLY A 20 -2.95 8.62 -3.99
CA GLY A 20 -2.86 7.16 -3.78
C GLY A 20 -2.88 6.34 -5.07
N MET A 21 -2.76 6.99 -6.24
CA MET A 21 -2.75 6.33 -7.53
C MET A 21 -1.31 6.10 -8.00
N PRO A 22 -0.82 4.86 -8.06
CA PRO A 22 0.55 4.55 -8.45
C PRO A 22 0.76 4.70 -9.96
N ALA A 23 2.03 4.68 -10.37
CA ALA A 23 2.40 4.53 -11.78
C ALA A 23 2.20 3.07 -12.21
N PHE A 24 1.36 2.82 -13.23
CA PHE A 24 1.08 1.46 -13.69
C PHE A 24 1.95 1.03 -14.87
N GLN A 25 2.54 1.97 -15.64
CA GLN A 25 3.33 1.63 -16.82
C GLN A 25 4.53 0.71 -16.54
N PRO A 26 5.29 0.87 -15.43
CA PRO A 26 6.39 -0.06 -15.12
C PRO A 26 5.93 -1.52 -14.93
N GLY A 27 4.68 -1.73 -14.50
CA GLY A 27 4.11 -3.07 -14.28
C GLY A 27 3.29 -3.62 -15.45
N LEU A 28 2.72 -2.75 -16.30
CA LEU A 28 1.80 -3.11 -17.38
C LEU A 28 2.43 -2.98 -18.78
N GLY A 29 3.34 -2.01 -18.97
CA GLY A 29 3.83 -1.60 -20.29
C GLY A 29 2.77 -0.89 -21.14
N ASP A 30 3.22 -0.18 -22.17
CA ASP A 30 2.40 0.79 -22.91
C ASP A 30 1.12 0.20 -23.52
N ARG A 31 1.21 -1.02 -24.07
CA ARG A 31 0.04 -1.69 -24.67
C ARG A 31 -1.08 -1.89 -23.65
N GLN A 32 -0.73 -2.31 -22.45
CA GLN A 32 -1.71 -2.58 -21.40
C GLN A 32 -2.22 -1.29 -20.74
N VAL A 33 -1.41 -0.24 -20.68
CA VAL A 33 -1.87 1.11 -20.31
C VAL A 33 -2.91 1.62 -21.31
N TRP A 34 -2.66 1.51 -22.62
CA TRP A 34 -3.64 1.86 -23.64
C TRP A 34 -4.92 1.00 -23.57
N ALA A 35 -4.79 -0.30 -23.30
CA ALA A 35 -5.94 -1.16 -23.07
C ALA A 35 -6.76 -0.70 -21.84
N THR A 36 -6.10 -0.20 -20.80
CA THR A 36 -6.78 0.38 -19.63
C THR A 36 -7.53 1.67 -19.99
N VAL A 37 -6.93 2.56 -20.79
CA VAL A 37 -7.61 3.77 -21.29
C VAL A 37 -8.84 3.41 -22.12
N ALA A 38 -8.71 2.46 -23.05
CA ALA A 38 -9.83 1.97 -23.86
C ALA A 38 -10.93 1.36 -22.98
N PHE A 39 -10.55 0.60 -21.95
CA PHE A 39 -11.49 0.03 -20.99
C PHE A 39 -12.23 1.13 -20.18
N MET A 40 -11.54 2.16 -19.71
CA MET A 40 -12.16 3.29 -19.00
C MET A 40 -13.20 4.02 -19.85
N ARG A 41 -13.00 4.11 -21.18
CA ARG A 41 -13.97 4.67 -22.13
C ARG A 41 -15.17 3.76 -22.37
N ALA A 42 -14.95 2.46 -22.38
CA ALA A 42 -16.02 1.48 -22.53
C ALA A 42 -16.85 1.32 -21.25
N LEU A 43 -16.25 1.50 -20.07
CA LEU A 43 -16.85 1.19 -18.77
C LEU A 43 -18.25 1.79 -18.55
N PRO A 44 -18.56 3.06 -18.90
CA PRO A 44 -19.90 3.62 -18.73
C PRO A 44 -20.99 2.92 -19.55
N GLN A 45 -20.59 2.14 -20.57
CA GLN A 45 -21.48 1.40 -21.47
C GLN A 45 -21.64 -0.07 -21.08
N VAL A 46 -20.88 -0.55 -20.08
CA VAL A 46 -20.92 -1.94 -19.61
C VAL A 46 -21.81 -2.04 -18.38
N SER A 47 -22.78 -2.95 -18.39
CA SER A 47 -23.60 -3.20 -17.19
C SER A 47 -22.81 -3.92 -16.11
N PRO A 48 -23.19 -3.82 -14.82
CA PRO A 48 -22.52 -4.55 -13.75
C PRO A 48 -22.48 -6.08 -13.97
N ALA A 49 -23.52 -6.66 -14.59
CA ALA A 49 -23.57 -8.08 -14.90
C ALA A 49 -22.54 -8.48 -15.97
N GLU A 50 -22.47 -7.72 -17.07
CA GLU A 50 -21.48 -7.95 -18.13
C GLU A 50 -20.04 -7.75 -17.63
N TYR A 51 -19.82 -6.75 -16.77
CA TYR A 51 -18.52 -6.53 -16.13
C TYR A 51 -18.11 -7.74 -15.27
N LEU A 52 -19.02 -8.25 -14.43
CA LEU A 52 -18.74 -9.39 -13.56
C LEU A 52 -18.51 -10.68 -14.37
N GLU A 53 -19.26 -10.88 -15.45
CA GLU A 53 -19.06 -12.02 -16.35
C GLU A 53 -17.67 -11.96 -17.00
N ALA A 54 -17.28 -10.81 -17.55
CA ALA A 54 -15.96 -10.61 -18.14
C ALA A 54 -14.82 -10.78 -17.12
N ALA A 55 -15.00 -10.28 -15.88
CA ALA A 55 -14.02 -10.44 -14.81
C ALA A 55 -13.87 -11.92 -14.38
N ASN A 56 -14.97 -12.67 -14.31
CA ASN A 56 -14.95 -14.10 -13.99
C ASN A 56 -14.41 -14.96 -15.13
N ALA A 57 -14.50 -14.48 -16.36
CA ALA A 57 -13.90 -15.12 -17.54
C ALA A 57 -12.41 -14.79 -17.72
N ALA A 58 -11.80 -14.02 -16.81
CA ALA A 58 -10.40 -13.65 -16.90
C ALA A 58 -9.50 -14.90 -16.98
N PRO A 59 -8.42 -14.86 -17.80
CA PRO A 59 -7.54 -16.02 -17.95
C PRO A 59 -6.99 -16.48 -16.59
N ALA A 60 -6.95 -17.80 -16.37
CA ALA A 60 -6.43 -18.41 -15.14
C ALA A 60 -5.02 -17.91 -14.76
N THR A 61 -4.22 -17.47 -15.74
CA THR A 61 -2.89 -16.89 -15.55
C THR A 61 -2.90 -15.52 -14.85
N VAL A 62 -3.96 -14.73 -15.02
CA VAL A 62 -4.13 -13.44 -14.32
C VAL A 62 -4.50 -13.68 -12.86
N ALA A 63 -5.43 -14.61 -12.60
CA ALA A 63 -5.82 -14.99 -11.24
C ALA A 63 -4.64 -15.59 -10.46
N ALA A 64 -3.91 -16.54 -11.05
CA ALA A 64 -2.74 -17.16 -10.43
C ALA A 64 -1.63 -16.15 -10.09
N ARG A 65 -1.35 -15.18 -10.97
CA ARG A 65 -0.37 -14.11 -10.70
C ARG A 65 -0.80 -13.18 -9.56
N MET A 66 -2.11 -12.93 -9.43
CA MET A 66 -2.64 -12.13 -8.33
C MET A 66 -2.49 -12.88 -7.00
N GLU A 67 -2.83 -14.17 -6.96
CA GLU A 67 -2.63 -15.01 -5.78
C GLU A 67 -1.16 -15.13 -5.37
N GLU A 68 -0.25 -15.28 -6.34
CA GLU A 68 1.19 -15.31 -6.09
C GLU A 68 1.69 -13.99 -5.46
N ARG A 69 1.27 -12.83 -5.99
CA ARG A 69 1.62 -11.52 -5.42
C ARG A 69 1.08 -11.34 -4.00
N LEU A 70 -0.12 -11.85 -3.73
CA LEU A 70 -0.71 -11.82 -2.39
C LEU A 70 0.09 -12.71 -1.43
N ARG A 71 0.46 -13.94 -1.85
CA ARG A 71 1.30 -14.85 -1.05
C ARG A 71 2.69 -14.27 -0.79
N ALA A 72 3.33 -13.68 -1.81
CA ALA A 72 4.63 -13.02 -1.69
C ALA A 72 4.59 -11.76 -0.81
N SER A 73 3.40 -11.24 -0.52
CA SER A 73 3.19 -10.11 0.42
C SER A 73 2.95 -10.58 1.87
N THR A 74 2.98 -11.89 2.13
CA THR A 74 2.90 -12.43 3.49
C THR A 74 4.28 -12.36 4.13
N PRO A 75 4.43 -11.79 5.34
CA PRO A 75 5.72 -11.66 6.03
C PRO A 75 6.41 -13.01 6.26
N SER A 76 7.75 -13.00 6.27
CA SER A 76 8.57 -14.11 6.80
C SER A 76 8.25 -14.30 8.29
N ALA A 77 8.07 -15.56 8.68
CA ALA A 77 7.60 -16.00 9.99
C ALA A 77 8.65 -15.87 11.13
N ASP A 78 9.83 -15.31 10.87
CA ASP A 78 10.98 -15.41 11.77
C ASP A 78 11.13 -14.20 12.73
N LEU A 79 10.35 -13.15 12.55
CA LEU A 79 10.24 -12.03 13.49
C LEU A 79 8.85 -12.07 14.14
N ASP A 80 8.77 -11.74 15.44
CA ASP A 80 7.52 -11.54 16.19
C ASP A 80 7.37 -10.04 16.53
N PRO A 81 6.88 -9.21 15.59
CA PRO A 81 6.88 -7.77 15.78
C PRO A 81 5.80 -7.33 16.77
N ASP A 82 6.23 -6.75 17.90
CA ASP A 82 5.35 -6.12 18.88
C ASP A 82 4.79 -4.75 18.39
N ILE A 83 3.47 -4.70 18.16
CA ILE A 83 2.70 -3.49 17.79
C ILE A 83 2.83 -2.37 18.85
N ARG A 84 2.85 -2.71 20.14
CA ARG A 84 2.97 -1.72 21.24
C ARG A 84 4.36 -1.11 21.27
N LYS A 85 5.41 -1.91 21.04
CA LYS A 85 6.78 -1.41 20.83
C LYS A 85 6.82 -0.54 19.57
N GLY A 86 6.22 -1.00 18.47
CA GLY A 86 6.11 -0.26 17.22
C GLY A 86 5.53 1.14 17.37
N ARG A 87 4.40 1.28 18.07
CA ARG A 87 3.78 2.58 18.37
C ARG A 87 4.73 3.53 19.09
N ARG A 88 5.44 3.05 20.13
CA ARG A 88 6.41 3.86 20.89
C ARG A 88 7.59 4.27 20.01
N LEU A 89 8.04 3.38 19.13
CA LEU A 89 9.13 3.68 18.20
C LEU A 89 8.71 4.71 17.15
N VAL A 90 7.49 4.61 16.60
CA VAL A 90 6.96 5.63 15.67
C VAL A 90 6.95 7.03 16.31
N GLU A 91 6.61 7.11 17.60
CA GLU A 91 6.70 8.35 18.38
C GLU A 91 8.17 8.78 18.59
N ALA A 92 9.04 7.87 19.03
CA ALA A 92 10.44 8.15 19.33
C ALA A 92 11.27 8.57 18.11
N TYR A 93 11.02 7.98 16.94
CA TYR A 93 11.63 8.36 15.67
C TYR A 93 11.02 9.64 15.07
N GLY A 94 10.04 10.27 15.75
CA GLY A 94 9.53 11.59 15.38
C GLY A 94 8.61 11.60 14.17
N CYS A 95 7.99 10.47 13.81
CA CYS A 95 7.15 10.35 12.62
C CYS A 95 5.98 11.35 12.62
N GLY A 96 5.47 11.68 13.81
CA GLY A 96 4.35 12.61 13.98
C GLY A 96 4.64 14.07 13.63
N SER A 97 5.91 14.44 13.45
CA SER A 97 6.32 15.77 12.97
C SER A 97 5.93 16.00 11.51
N CYS A 98 5.92 14.93 10.70
CA CYS A 98 5.61 14.98 9.28
C CYS A 98 4.25 14.39 8.95
N HIS A 99 3.79 13.40 9.70
CA HIS A 99 2.53 12.71 9.47
C HIS A 99 1.49 12.94 10.58
N GLU A 100 0.22 12.88 10.22
CA GLU A 100 -0.88 12.67 11.16
C GLU A 100 -1.09 11.16 11.38
N ILE A 101 -0.97 10.70 12.62
CA ILE A 101 -0.95 9.27 12.99
C ILE A 101 -1.88 9.05 14.20
N PRO A 102 -2.92 8.21 14.11
CA PRO A 102 -3.84 7.99 15.22
C PRO A 102 -3.17 7.26 16.37
N GLY A 103 -3.32 7.77 17.59
CA GLY A 103 -2.75 7.15 18.80
C GLY A 103 -1.31 7.54 19.13
N ILE A 104 -0.74 8.50 18.38
CA ILE A 104 0.54 9.15 18.68
C ILE A 104 0.28 10.59 19.16
N ALA A 105 0.86 10.98 20.29
CA ALA A 105 0.64 12.30 20.86
C ALA A 105 1.20 13.40 19.93
N ASN A 106 0.45 14.50 19.79
CA ASN A 106 0.83 15.68 18.99
C ASN A 106 1.21 15.39 17.52
N SER A 107 0.79 14.24 16.97
CA SER A 107 1.00 13.88 15.57
C SER A 107 0.04 14.67 14.68
N LYS A 108 0.43 15.88 14.27
CA LYS A 108 -0.34 16.78 13.40
C LYS A 108 0.44 17.21 12.15
N GLY A 109 1.52 16.50 11.84
CA GLY A 109 2.33 16.80 10.67
C GLY A 109 1.54 16.64 9.37
N GLN A 110 1.76 17.56 8.43
CA GLN A 110 1.09 17.58 7.12
C GLN A 110 2.08 17.57 5.95
N VAL A 111 3.38 17.43 6.24
CA VAL A 111 4.43 17.30 5.21
C VAL A 111 4.26 15.98 4.47
N GLY A 112 4.03 14.90 5.22
CA GLY A 112 3.64 13.61 4.70
C GLY A 112 2.13 13.40 4.73
N PRO A 113 1.58 12.46 3.95
CA PRO A 113 0.16 12.15 3.97
C PRO A 113 -0.28 11.56 5.33
N PRO A 114 -1.53 11.78 5.76
CA PRO A 114 -2.05 11.16 6.98
C PRO A 114 -2.01 9.63 6.92
N LEU A 115 -1.80 8.94 8.04
CA LEU A 115 -1.60 7.48 8.09
C LEU A 115 -2.81 6.71 8.66
N HIS A 116 -3.98 7.35 8.81
CA HIS A 116 -5.13 6.82 9.56
C HIS A 116 -5.59 5.41 9.16
N LYS A 117 -5.49 5.09 7.87
CA LYS A 117 -5.89 3.82 7.28
C LYS A 117 -4.75 3.19 6.48
N PHE A 118 -3.52 3.35 6.96
CA PHE A 118 -2.34 2.93 6.24
C PHE A 118 -2.35 1.43 5.94
N GLY A 119 -2.82 0.59 6.86
CA GLY A 119 -2.95 -0.85 6.67
C GLY A 119 -3.87 -1.27 5.51
N LEU A 120 -4.83 -0.40 5.13
CA LEU A 120 -5.72 -0.64 4.00
C LEU A 120 -5.13 -0.17 2.65
N ARG A 121 -3.97 0.49 2.64
CA ARG A 121 -3.33 0.92 1.39
C ARG A 121 -2.70 -0.28 0.70
N HIS A 122 -2.78 -0.31 -0.63
CA HIS A 122 -2.11 -1.34 -1.43
C HIS A 122 -0.65 -1.02 -1.76
N TYR A 123 -0.26 0.26 -1.70
CA TYR A 123 1.07 0.71 -2.09
C TYR A 123 1.71 1.62 -1.04
N ILE A 124 3.04 1.49 -0.91
CA ILE A 124 3.92 2.38 -0.16
C ILE A 124 4.56 3.33 -1.16
N ALA A 125 4.45 4.63 -0.88
CA ALA A 125 5.00 5.70 -1.73
C ALA A 125 4.53 5.65 -3.21
N GLY A 126 3.47 4.90 -3.52
CA GLY A 126 3.03 4.65 -4.89
C GLY A 126 3.98 3.79 -5.73
N ALA A 127 5.03 3.20 -5.13
CA ALA A 127 6.10 2.49 -5.84
C ALA A 127 6.07 0.98 -5.60
N VAL A 128 5.87 0.54 -4.36
CA VAL A 128 5.95 -0.88 -3.98
C VAL A 128 4.70 -1.33 -3.23
N LEU A 129 4.41 -2.63 -3.26
CA LEU A 129 3.28 -3.21 -2.53
C LEU A 129 3.42 -2.97 -1.02
N ASN A 130 2.30 -2.63 -0.38
CA ASN A 130 2.23 -2.46 1.05
C ASN A 130 2.19 -3.81 1.76
N ASN A 131 3.36 -4.25 2.20
CA ASN A 131 3.56 -5.47 2.96
C ASN A 131 4.72 -5.29 3.95
N PRO A 132 4.87 -6.17 4.95
CA PRO A 132 5.87 -5.96 6.00
C PRO A 132 7.31 -5.86 5.48
N PRO A 133 7.80 -6.75 4.58
CA PRO A 133 9.16 -6.62 4.05
C PRO A 133 9.43 -5.29 3.35
N ASN A 134 8.50 -4.83 2.50
CA ASN A 134 8.64 -3.57 1.78
C ASN A 134 8.53 -2.36 2.71
N LEU A 135 7.65 -2.42 3.72
CA LEU A 135 7.49 -1.33 4.68
C LEU A 135 8.72 -1.21 5.58
N THR A 136 9.28 -2.32 6.05
CA THR A 136 10.54 -2.30 6.79
C THR A 136 11.65 -1.69 5.93
N LYS A 137 11.78 -2.10 4.66
CA LYS A 137 12.77 -1.51 3.74
C LYS A 137 12.55 -0.01 3.55
N TRP A 138 11.30 0.42 3.37
CA TRP A 138 10.92 1.83 3.23
C TRP A 138 11.32 2.64 4.47
N LEU A 139 11.02 2.14 5.67
CA LEU A 139 11.31 2.85 6.93
C LEU A 139 12.83 2.98 7.19
N VAL A 140 13.63 2.01 6.74
CA VAL A 140 15.09 2.04 6.87
C VAL A 140 15.74 2.94 5.80
N ALA A 141 15.33 2.80 4.54
CA ALA A 141 15.98 3.46 3.41
C ALA A 141 14.98 3.92 2.32
N PRO A 142 14.22 5.02 2.57
CA PRO A 142 13.18 5.48 1.65
C PRO A 142 13.68 5.75 0.21
N GLU A 143 14.82 6.42 0.07
CA GLU A 143 15.47 6.74 -1.22
C GLU A 143 15.79 5.50 -2.07
N SER A 144 16.03 4.35 -1.44
CA SER A 144 16.30 3.09 -2.15
C SER A 144 15.04 2.45 -2.75
N VAL A 145 13.86 2.94 -2.35
CA VAL A 145 12.55 2.46 -2.78
C VAL A 145 11.91 3.46 -3.72
N GLU A 146 11.91 4.74 -3.37
CA GLU A 146 11.49 5.85 -4.25
C GLU A 146 12.59 6.92 -4.28
N PRO A 147 13.41 6.97 -5.35
CA PRO A 147 14.41 8.01 -5.53
C PRO A 147 13.80 9.42 -5.56
N GLY A 148 14.36 10.35 -4.79
CA GLY A 148 13.89 11.74 -4.67
C GLY A 148 12.67 11.90 -3.78
N THR A 149 12.39 10.94 -2.90
CA THR A 149 11.30 11.04 -1.92
C THR A 149 11.55 12.14 -0.89
N ALA A 150 10.48 12.81 -0.47
CA ALA A 150 10.56 13.80 0.61
C ALA A 150 10.69 13.15 2.00
N MET A 151 10.44 11.85 2.13
CA MET A 151 10.61 11.15 3.41
C MET A 151 12.10 10.88 3.67
N PRO A 152 12.70 11.47 4.71
CA PRO A 152 14.12 11.31 4.97
C PRO A 152 14.43 9.93 5.58
N SER A 153 15.69 9.52 5.49
CA SER A 153 16.21 8.44 6.33
C SER A 153 16.22 8.88 7.80
N VAL A 154 15.33 8.31 8.61
CA VAL A 154 15.18 8.64 10.04
C VAL A 154 16.18 7.90 10.94
N GLY A 155 17.07 7.09 10.36
CA GLY A 155 18.06 6.31 11.10
C GLY A 155 17.49 5.05 11.78
N ALA A 156 16.32 4.57 11.34
CA ALA A 156 15.71 3.36 11.89
C ALA A 156 16.57 2.11 11.63
N THR A 157 16.74 1.30 12.67
CA THR A 157 17.32 -0.04 12.52
C THR A 157 16.32 -0.99 11.86
N PRO A 158 16.76 -2.06 11.19
CA PRO A 158 15.84 -3.07 10.63
C PRO A 158 14.89 -3.68 11.66
N GLU A 159 15.36 -3.88 12.90
CA GLU A 159 14.54 -4.41 13.99
C GLU A 159 13.43 -3.42 14.40
N ASP A 160 13.79 -2.16 14.63
CA ASP A 160 12.81 -1.13 14.98
C ASP A 160 11.80 -0.92 13.86
N ALA A 161 12.28 -0.91 12.61
CA ALA A 161 11.46 -0.80 11.43
C ALA A 161 10.44 -1.94 11.32
N ALA A 162 10.78 -3.17 11.72
CA ALA A 162 9.83 -4.28 11.74
C ALA A 162 8.69 -4.06 12.75
N HIS A 163 9.02 -3.60 13.97
CA HIS A 163 7.99 -3.25 14.97
C HIS A 163 7.11 -2.08 14.51
N MET A 164 7.72 -1.02 13.97
CA MET A 164 6.99 0.13 13.42
C MET A 164 6.08 -0.29 12.27
N ALA A 165 6.57 -1.13 11.36
CA ALA A 165 5.79 -1.65 10.24
C ALA A 165 4.54 -2.41 10.73
N ALA A 166 4.66 -3.24 11.76
CA ALA A 166 3.52 -3.95 12.32
C ALA A 166 2.45 -3.01 12.88
N TYR A 167 2.85 -1.95 13.60
CA TYR A 167 1.91 -0.94 14.06
C TYR A 167 1.26 -0.18 12.90
N LEU A 168 2.02 0.29 11.92
CA LEU A 168 1.48 1.03 10.77
C LEU A 168 0.51 0.19 9.93
N LEU A 169 0.80 -1.10 9.74
CA LEU A 169 -0.08 -2.02 9.02
C LEU A 169 -1.37 -2.34 9.80
N SER A 170 -1.38 -2.16 11.12
CA SER A 170 -2.61 -2.30 11.91
C SER A 170 -3.56 -1.09 11.76
N LEU A 171 -3.10 0.04 11.24
CA LEU A 171 -3.91 1.26 11.13
C LEU A 171 -5.02 1.12 10.09
N GLY A 172 -6.27 1.16 10.56
CA GLY A 172 -7.47 1.09 9.72
C GLY A 172 -7.94 -0.33 9.39
N ALA A 173 -7.29 -1.36 9.91
CA ALA A 173 -7.91 -2.68 9.95
C ALA A 173 -9.13 -2.62 10.89
N ASP A 174 -10.30 -3.01 10.39
CA ASP A 174 -11.44 -3.36 11.23
C ASP A 174 -11.07 -4.64 12.00
N GLU A 175 -11.40 -4.73 13.29
CA GLU A 175 -11.26 -5.97 14.06
C GLU A 175 -11.97 -7.14 13.35
N SER A 176 -13.02 -6.89 12.56
CA SER A 176 -13.73 -7.90 11.77
C SER A 176 -12.93 -8.47 10.58
N LEU A 177 -11.90 -7.75 10.10
CA LEU A 177 -10.97 -8.21 9.05
C LEU A 177 -9.81 -9.04 9.62
N VAL A 178 -9.76 -9.17 10.94
CA VAL A 178 -8.78 -9.94 11.71
C VAL A 178 -9.51 -11.08 12.42
N GLY A 179 -9.53 -12.24 11.79
CA GLY A 179 -10.27 -13.40 12.29
C GLY A 179 -10.27 -14.53 11.27
N PRO A 180 -10.85 -15.70 11.58
CA PRO A 180 -10.62 -16.96 10.83
C PRO A 180 -11.07 -16.96 9.36
N LYS A 181 -11.61 -15.85 8.83
CA LYS A 181 -11.90 -15.64 7.40
C LYS A 181 -11.32 -14.32 6.82
N GLY A 182 -10.42 -13.65 7.54
CA GLY A 182 -9.85 -12.33 7.20
C GLY A 182 -8.40 -12.39 6.73
N ILE A 183 -7.99 -11.32 6.03
CA ILE A 183 -6.78 -11.20 5.19
C ILE A 183 -5.46 -11.25 6.00
N PHE A 184 -5.51 -11.04 7.32
CA PHE A 184 -4.33 -10.97 8.18
C PHE A 184 -4.21 -12.18 9.14
N PRO A 185 -3.01 -12.75 9.37
CA PRO A 185 -2.84 -13.90 10.25
C PRO A 185 -3.11 -13.56 11.72
N ALA A 186 -3.77 -14.48 12.44
CA ALA A 186 -4.05 -14.35 13.88
C ALA A 186 -2.79 -14.21 14.78
N ALA A 187 -1.61 -14.54 14.26
CA ALA A 187 -0.33 -14.37 14.94
C ALA A 187 0.03 -12.89 15.23
N TRP A 188 -0.74 -11.94 14.69
CA TRP A 188 -0.52 -10.50 14.81
C TRP A 188 -1.27 -9.87 16.01
N LEU A 189 -1.90 -10.69 16.86
CA LEU A 189 -2.59 -10.23 18.06
C LEU A 189 -1.62 -10.06 19.24
N PRO A 190 -1.76 -8.98 20.06
CA PRO A 190 -1.10 -8.93 21.36
C PRO A 190 -1.67 -10.03 22.26
N LYS A 191 -0.79 -10.81 22.89
CA LYS A 191 -1.21 -11.75 23.95
C LYS A 191 -1.63 -10.93 25.18
N HIS A 192 -2.81 -11.24 25.72
CA HIS A 192 -3.36 -10.61 26.93
C HIS A 192 -2.42 -10.80 28.14
#